data_AF-A0A0T6BFM7-F1
#
_entry.id   AF-A0A0T6BFM7-F1
#
_cell.length_a   1.000
_cell.length_b   1.000
_cell.length_c   1.000
_cell.angle_alpha   90.00
_cell.angle_beta   90.00
_cell.angle_gamma   90.00
#
_symmetry.space_group_name_H-M   'P 1'
#
loop_
_entity.id
_entity.type
_entity.pdbx_description
1 polymer ?
#
loop_
_entity_poly.entity_id
_entity_poly.type
_entity_poly.pdbx_seq_one_letter_code
_entity_poly.pdbx_strand_id
1 'polypeptide(L)'
;SQEYSKECLQHVQSHIVRKDVPVTLFEPYIEEIYNHLRDEPFKKFLESEKYTRFCQWKNLELNIQLTMNDFSVHRIIGRGGFGEVYGCRKADTGKMYAMKCLDKKRIKMKQGETLALNERIMLSLVSTGIDCPFIVCMTYAFHTPDKLCFILDLMNGGDLHYHLSQHGVFNESEMKFYAAEVILVLNSYGASVLRKCR
;
A
#
# COMPACT_ATOMS: atom_id res chain seq x y z
N SER A 1 -34.08 17.06 4.41
CA SER A 1 -33.67 16.18 5.52
C SER A 1 -33.97 14.77 5.11
N GLN A 2 -32.96 13.89 5.07
CA GLN A 2 -33.17 12.49 4.73
C GLN A 2 -33.66 11.76 5.98
N GLU A 3 -34.74 10.99 5.84
CA GLU A 3 -35.24 10.13 6.92
C GLU A 3 -34.56 8.77 6.82
N TYR A 4 -33.77 8.42 7.83
CA TYR A 4 -33.18 7.09 7.98
C TYR A 4 -34.27 6.05 8.24
N SER A 5 -34.04 4.79 7.88
CA SER A 5 -35.02 3.75 8.18
C SER A 5 -35.23 3.58 9.68
N LYS A 6 -36.45 3.17 10.04
CA LYS A 6 -36.80 2.87 11.45
C LYS A 6 -35.94 1.76 12.05
N GLU A 7 -35.51 0.81 11.23
CA GLU A 7 -34.64 -0.29 11.64
C GLU A 7 -33.25 0.21 12.04
N CYS A 8 -32.64 1.07 11.21
CA CYS A 8 -31.34 1.68 11.53
C CYS A 8 -31.43 2.60 12.77
N LEU A 9 -32.49 3.38 12.91
CA LEU A 9 -32.74 4.19 14.10
C LEU A 9 -32.85 3.33 15.37
N GLN A 10 -33.61 2.23 15.31
CA GLN A 10 -33.77 1.30 16.43
C GLN A 10 -32.47 0.57 16.77
N HIS A 11 -31.69 0.13 15.77
CA HIS A 11 -30.40 -0.52 15.98
C HIS A 11 -29.48 0.38 16.82
N VAL A 12 -29.23 1.60 16.34
CA VAL A 12 -28.34 2.55 17.01
C VAL A 12 -28.87 2.95 18.39
N GLN A 13 -30.17 3.25 18.48
CA GLN A 13 -30.79 3.63 19.75
C GLN A 13 -30.68 2.52 20.80
N SER A 14 -30.83 1.24 20.41
CA SER A 14 -30.73 0.11 21.32
C SER A 14 -29.33 -0.05 21.93
N HIS A 15 -28.28 0.19 21.14
CA HIS A 15 -26.89 0.15 21.59
C HIS A 15 -26.57 1.36 22.50
N ILE A 16 -27.02 2.56 22.13
CA ILE A 16 -26.83 3.78 22.95
C ILE A 16 -27.49 3.64 24.33
N VAL A 17 -28.73 3.13 24.39
CA VAL A 17 -29.44 2.92 25.66
C VAL A 17 -28.71 1.92 26.55
N ARG A 18 -28.08 0.90 25.96
CA ARG A 18 -27.25 -0.10 26.67
C ARG A 18 -25.86 0.42 27.04
N LYS A 19 -25.49 1.64 26.64
CA LYS A 19 -24.14 2.21 26.74
C LYS A 19 -23.06 1.33 26.08
N ASP A 20 -23.48 0.54 25.10
CA ASP A 20 -22.60 -0.30 24.29
C ASP A 20 -22.33 0.44 22.98
N VAL A 21 -21.07 0.81 22.75
CA VAL A 21 -20.68 1.71 21.65
C VAL A 21 -19.59 1.04 20.81
N PRO A 22 -19.93 -0.02 20.06
CA PRO A 22 -18.96 -0.66 19.17
C PRO A 22 -18.53 0.31 18.07
N VAL A 23 -17.33 0.11 17.52
CA VAL A 23 -16.82 0.92 16.40
C VAL A 23 -17.72 0.84 15.16
N THR A 24 -18.50 -0.23 15.04
CA THR A 24 -19.43 -0.50 13.95
C THR A 24 -20.84 0.08 14.17
N LEU A 25 -21.07 0.79 15.29
CA LEU A 25 -22.40 1.27 15.68
C LEU A 25 -23.14 2.01 14.57
N PHE A 26 -22.42 2.80 13.77
CA PHE A 26 -23.01 3.62 12.71
C PHE A 26 -22.92 3.02 11.31
N GLU A 27 -22.43 1.78 11.16
CA GLU A 27 -22.38 1.10 9.86
C GLU A 27 -23.73 1.09 9.12
N PRO A 28 -24.89 0.84 9.78
CA PRO A 28 -26.17 0.85 9.09
C PRO A 28 -26.53 2.23 8.51
N TYR A 29 -26.19 3.32 9.21
CA TYR A 29 -26.38 4.68 8.67
C TYR A 29 -25.45 4.96 7.50
N ILE A 30 -24.20 4.51 7.58
CA ILE A 30 -23.24 4.64 6.49
C ILE A 30 -23.76 3.93 5.24
N GLU A 31 -24.31 2.72 5.39
CA GLU A 31 -24.89 1.96 4.26
C GLU A 31 -26.08 2.68 3.62
N GLU A 32 -27.01 3.20 4.41
CA GLU A 32 -28.14 4.00 3.89
C GLU A 32 -27.69 5.27 3.17
N ILE A 33 -26.70 5.98 3.72
CA ILE A 33 -26.10 7.14 3.07
C ILE A 33 -25.49 6.74 1.73
N TYR A 34 -24.71 5.67 1.67
CA TYR A 34 -24.11 5.20 0.42
C TYR A 34 -25.16 4.81 -0.62
N ASN A 35 -26.22 4.11 -0.22
CA ASN A 35 -27.30 3.74 -1.13
C ASN A 35 -27.97 4.98 -1.73
N HIS A 36 -28.25 5.99 -0.92
CA HIS A 36 -28.79 7.26 -1.42
C HIS A 36 -27.82 8.02 -2.33
N LEU A 37 -26.53 8.06 -1.95
CA LEU A 37 -25.52 8.76 -2.73
C LEU A 37 -25.35 8.17 -4.13
N ARG A 38 -25.57 6.86 -4.32
CA ARG A 38 -25.45 6.17 -5.62
C ARG A 38 -26.51 6.57 -6.66
N ASP A 39 -27.62 7.15 -6.23
CA ASP A 39 -28.74 7.50 -7.11
C ASP A 39 -28.56 8.90 -7.73
N GLU A 40 -29.53 9.79 -7.53
CA GLU A 40 -29.55 11.15 -8.06
C GLU A 40 -28.32 11.99 -7.67
N PRO A 41 -27.77 11.93 -6.44
CA PRO A 41 -26.56 12.67 -6.11
C PRO A 41 -25.36 12.28 -6.98
N PHE A 42 -25.16 11.00 -7.26
CA PHE A 42 -24.08 10.54 -8.13
C PHE A 42 -24.29 10.95 -9.58
N LYS A 43 -25.52 10.85 -10.12
CA LYS A 43 -25.82 11.35 -11.47
C LYS A 43 -25.52 12.84 -11.62
N LYS A 44 -25.95 13.66 -10.64
CA LYS A 44 -25.63 15.09 -10.61
C LYS A 44 -24.13 15.34 -10.50
N PHE A 45 -23.39 14.50 -9.78
CA PHE A 45 -21.93 14.57 -9.76
C PHE A 45 -21.34 14.32 -11.14
N LEU A 46 -21.78 13.28 -11.86
CA LEU A 46 -21.30 12.96 -13.21
C LEU A 46 -21.52 14.10 -14.22
N GLU A 47 -22.62 14.85 -14.10
CA GLU A 47 -22.94 16.00 -14.95
C GLU A 47 -22.20 17.29 -14.53
N SER A 48 -21.58 17.29 -13.34
CA SER A 48 -20.93 18.48 -12.80
C SER A 48 -19.48 18.67 -13.29
N GLU A 49 -18.99 19.91 -13.19
CA GLU A 49 -17.57 20.22 -13.42
C GLU A 49 -16.61 19.45 -12.50
N LYS A 50 -17.08 18.94 -11.35
CA LYS A 50 -16.26 18.12 -10.45
C LYS A 50 -15.91 16.78 -11.10
N TYR A 51 -16.84 16.18 -11.85
CA TYR A 51 -16.55 14.97 -12.60
C TYR A 51 -15.62 15.24 -13.78
N THR A 52 -15.79 16.37 -14.48
CA THR A 52 -14.81 16.81 -15.50
C THR A 52 -13.41 16.93 -14.91
N ARG A 53 -13.27 17.54 -13.73
CA ARG A 53 -12.00 17.63 -13.02
C ARG A 53 -11.45 16.26 -12.62
N PHE A 54 -12.31 15.34 -12.16
CA PHE A 54 -11.92 13.96 -11.87
C PHE A 54 -11.36 13.25 -13.12
N CYS A 55 -12.02 13.37 -14.28
CA CYS A 55 -11.54 12.81 -15.54
C CYS A 55 -10.18 13.38 -15.96
N GLN A 56 -9.93 14.67 -15.75
CA GLN A 56 -8.62 15.29 -16.00
C GLN A 56 -7.52 14.64 -15.15
N TRP A 57 -7.77 14.44 -13.86
CA TRP A 57 -6.84 13.75 -12.97
C TRP A 57 -6.64 12.28 -13.34
N LYS A 58 -7.72 11.56 -13.69
CA LYS A 58 -7.63 10.18 -14.14
C LYS A 58 -6.87 10.04 -15.45
N ASN A 59 -7.02 10.98 -16.37
CA ASN A 59 -6.23 11.00 -17.60
C ASN A 59 -4.75 11.20 -17.32
N LEU A 60 -4.38 12.05 -16.36
CA LEU A 60 -2.99 12.19 -15.92
C LEU A 60 -2.47 10.88 -15.33
N GLU A 61 -3.22 10.24 -14.43
CA GLU A 61 -2.87 8.98 -13.78
C GLU A 61 -2.64 7.83 -14.78
N LEU A 62 -3.52 7.68 -15.77
CA LEU A 62 -3.43 6.61 -16.78
C LEU A 62 -2.30 6.81 -17.79
N ASN A 63 -1.86 8.05 -18.02
CA ASN A 63 -0.78 8.38 -18.95
C ASN A 63 0.59 8.53 -18.27
N ILE A 64 0.73 8.12 -17.01
CA ILE A 64 2.01 8.13 -16.30
C ILE A 64 2.98 7.18 -17.01
N GLN A 65 4.01 7.74 -17.66
CA GLN A 65 5.16 7.01 -18.17
C GLN A 65 6.40 7.41 -17.37
N LEU A 66 6.71 6.62 -16.34
CA LEU A 66 7.84 6.90 -15.47
C LEU A 66 9.17 6.52 -16.11
N THR A 67 10.13 7.40 -15.92
CA THR A 67 11.54 7.24 -16.26
C THR A 67 12.39 7.53 -15.02
N MET A 68 13.70 7.31 -15.14
CA MET A 68 14.62 7.69 -14.06
C MET A 68 14.66 9.21 -13.81
N ASN A 69 14.33 10.04 -14.81
CA ASN A 69 14.37 11.50 -14.68
C ASN A 69 13.24 12.05 -13.81
N ASP A 70 12.17 11.29 -13.61
CA ASP A 70 11.06 11.64 -12.72
C ASP A 70 11.44 11.54 -11.23
N PHE A 71 12.65 11.05 -10.94
CA PHE A 71 13.15 10.82 -9.59
C PHE A 71 14.55 11.41 -9.40
N SER A 72 14.69 12.27 -8.40
CA SER A 72 16.01 12.65 -7.88
C SER A 72 16.52 11.50 -7.00
N VAL A 73 17.49 10.73 -7.52
CA VAL A 73 18.08 9.60 -6.82
C VAL A 73 19.17 10.08 -5.85
N HIS A 74 19.08 9.62 -4.60
CA HIS A 74 20.02 9.92 -3.53
C HIS A 74 20.89 8.69 -3.21
N ARG A 75 21.46 8.64 -1.99
CA ARG A 75 22.37 7.58 -1.55
C ARG A 75 21.71 6.18 -1.59
N ILE A 76 22.56 5.18 -1.77
CA ILE A 76 22.19 3.77 -1.58
C ILE A 76 21.81 3.55 -0.11
N ILE A 77 20.67 2.90 0.11
CA ILE A 77 20.15 2.52 1.43
C ILE A 77 20.09 0.99 1.61
N GLY A 78 20.26 0.22 0.54
CA GLY A 78 20.31 -1.25 0.62
C GLY A 78 20.99 -1.86 -0.59
N ARG A 79 21.61 -3.03 -0.40
CA ARG A 79 22.26 -3.80 -1.48
C ARG A 79 21.75 -5.23 -1.47
N GLY A 80 21.45 -5.77 -2.65
CA GLY A 80 20.89 -7.11 -2.80
C GLY A 80 21.54 -7.92 -3.92
N GLY A 81 21.12 -9.18 -4.03
CA GLY A 81 21.68 -10.15 -4.97
C GLY A 81 21.53 -9.78 -6.45
N PHE A 82 20.48 -9.04 -6.81
CA PHE A 82 20.16 -8.61 -8.18
C PHE A 82 20.35 -7.10 -8.43
N GLY A 83 20.63 -6.31 -7.40
CA GLY A 83 20.67 -4.86 -7.56
C GLY A 83 20.83 -4.09 -6.25
N GLU A 84 20.39 -2.85 -6.26
CA GLU A 84 20.57 -1.88 -5.18
C GLU A 84 19.27 -1.14 -4.90
N VAL A 85 19.14 -0.61 -3.69
CA VAL A 85 18.02 0.22 -3.26
C VAL A 85 18.58 1.61 -2.94
N TYR A 86 17.98 2.64 -3.54
CA TYR A 86 18.34 4.04 -3.35
C TYR A 86 17.22 4.76 -2.62
N GLY A 87 17.54 5.73 -1.76
CA GLY A 87 16.56 6.75 -1.41
C GLY A 87 16.33 7.64 -2.63
N CYS A 88 15.10 8.04 -2.93
CA CYS A 88 14.83 8.98 -4.00
C CYS A 88 13.66 9.92 -3.66
N ARG A 89 13.55 11.01 -4.42
CA ARG A 89 12.45 11.96 -4.34
C ARG A 89 11.76 12.07 -5.71
N LYS A 90 10.44 11.90 -5.76
CA LYS A 90 9.67 12.10 -6.99
C LYS A 90 9.61 13.61 -7.31
N ALA A 91 9.96 13.99 -8.53
CA ALA A 91 10.21 15.40 -8.89
C ALA A 91 8.95 16.28 -8.85
N ASP A 92 7.79 15.75 -9.27
CA ASP A 92 6.53 16.50 -9.37
C ASP A 92 5.84 16.74 -8.01
N THR A 93 5.90 15.76 -7.11
CA THR A 93 5.20 15.76 -5.82
C THR A 93 6.13 16.06 -4.65
N GLY A 94 7.45 15.93 -4.83
CA GLY A 94 8.43 16.05 -3.76
C GLY A 94 8.40 14.91 -2.75
N LYS A 95 7.58 13.87 -2.95
CA LYS A 95 7.44 12.74 -2.02
C LYS A 95 8.70 11.84 -2.05
N MET A 96 9.13 11.42 -0.87
CA MET A 96 10.28 10.54 -0.68
C MET A 96 9.89 9.07 -0.83
N TYR A 97 10.76 8.28 -1.45
CA TYR A 97 10.57 6.86 -1.70
C TYR A 97 11.89 6.08 -1.61
N ALA A 98 11.78 4.75 -1.55
CA ALA A 98 12.86 3.84 -1.86
C ALA A 98 12.72 3.36 -3.31
N MET A 99 13.78 3.50 -4.11
CA MET A 99 13.86 2.98 -5.47
C MET A 99 14.72 1.71 -5.48
N LYS A 100 14.07 0.56 -5.61
CA LYS A 100 14.76 -0.73 -5.78
C LYS A 100 15.02 -0.97 -7.27
N CYS A 101 16.28 -0.92 -7.67
CA CYS A 101 16.73 -1.14 -9.04
C CYS A 101 17.38 -2.52 -9.17
N LEU A 102 16.77 -3.40 -9.97
CA LEU A 102 17.32 -4.71 -10.32
C LEU A 102 17.97 -4.66 -11.70
N ASP A 103 19.21 -5.12 -11.82
CA ASP A 103 19.94 -5.16 -13.08
C ASP A 103 19.52 -6.39 -13.91
N LYS A 104 19.04 -6.15 -15.14
CA LYS A 104 18.52 -7.21 -16.03
C LYS A 104 19.59 -8.22 -16.44
N LYS A 105 20.85 -7.78 -16.61
CA LYS A 105 21.96 -8.71 -16.93
C LYS A 105 22.24 -9.61 -15.73
N ARG A 106 22.26 -9.06 -14.51
CA ARG A 106 22.44 -9.83 -13.26
C ARG A 106 21.29 -10.81 -13.01
N ILE A 107 20.06 -10.41 -13.29
CA ILE A 107 18.89 -11.30 -13.23
C ILE A 107 19.08 -12.48 -14.18
N LYS A 108 19.36 -12.19 -15.46
CA LYS A 108 19.55 -13.23 -16.49
C LYS A 108 20.70 -14.18 -16.17
N MET A 109 21.83 -13.64 -15.72
CA MET A 109 23.02 -14.43 -15.34
C MET A 109 22.72 -15.42 -14.21
N LYS A 110 21.82 -15.05 -13.29
CA LYS A 110 21.44 -15.87 -12.13
C LYS A 110 20.10 -16.60 -12.32
N GLN A 111 19.52 -16.57 -13.52
CA GLN A 111 18.22 -17.19 -13.84
C GLN A 111 17.09 -16.74 -12.88
N GLY A 112 17.10 -15.45 -12.52
CA GLY A 112 16.21 -14.86 -11.51
C GLY A 112 14.92 -14.23 -12.04
N GLU A 113 14.54 -14.47 -13.30
CA GLU A 113 13.41 -13.81 -13.97
C GLU A 113 12.09 -14.07 -13.24
N THR A 114 11.83 -15.33 -12.87
CA THR A 114 10.64 -15.74 -12.12
C THR A 114 10.57 -15.05 -10.75
N LEU A 115 11.70 -14.90 -10.07
CA LEU A 115 11.77 -14.22 -8.78
C LEU A 115 11.40 -12.73 -8.91
N ALA A 116 11.95 -12.04 -9.92
CA ALA A 116 11.65 -10.63 -10.15
C ALA A 116 10.18 -10.39 -10.55
N LEU A 117 9.59 -11.29 -11.35
CA LEU A 117 8.18 -11.21 -11.74
C LEU A 117 7.25 -11.51 -10.57
N ASN A 118 7.57 -12.54 -9.78
CA ASN A 118 6.81 -12.88 -8.58
C ASN A 118 6.85 -11.72 -7.59
N GLU A 119 8.01 -11.11 -7.35
CA GLU A 119 8.13 -9.95 -6.48
C GLU A 119 7.18 -8.81 -6.90
N ARG A 120 7.15 -8.45 -8.19
CA ARG A 120 6.23 -7.43 -8.72
C ARG A 120 4.76 -7.80 -8.49
N ILE A 121 4.38 -9.05 -8.76
CA ILE A 121 3.00 -9.52 -8.61
C ILE A 121 2.59 -9.45 -7.14
N MET A 122 3.43 -9.96 -6.24
CA MET A 122 3.19 -9.97 -4.81
C MET A 122 3.06 -8.55 -4.25
N LEU A 123 4.00 -7.66 -4.61
CA LEU A 123 3.96 -6.26 -4.22
C LEU A 123 2.69 -5.56 -4.73
N SER A 124 2.26 -5.83 -5.97
CA SER A 124 1.01 -5.29 -6.50
C SER A 124 -0.21 -5.76 -5.71
N LEU A 125 -0.28 -7.06 -5.40
CA LEU A 125 -1.42 -7.63 -4.66
C LEU A 125 -1.53 -7.07 -3.25
N VAL A 126 -0.39 -6.94 -2.54
CA VAL A 126 -0.41 -6.41 -1.17
C VAL A 126 -0.70 -4.91 -1.13
N SER A 127 -0.28 -4.17 -2.15
CA SER A 127 -0.49 -2.71 -2.22
C SER A 127 -1.90 -2.29 -2.63
N THR A 128 -2.64 -3.17 -3.31
CA THR A 128 -4.07 -2.94 -3.64
C THR A 128 -5.03 -3.59 -2.65
N GLY A 129 -4.50 -4.31 -1.65
CA GLY A 129 -5.27 -5.02 -0.65
C GLY A 129 -5.76 -4.13 0.50
N ILE A 130 -6.02 -4.74 1.64
CA ILE A 130 -6.35 -4.02 2.88
C ILE A 130 -5.14 -3.16 3.28
N ASP A 131 -5.37 -1.89 3.60
CA ASP A 131 -4.32 -1.00 4.09
C ASP A 131 -3.69 -1.60 5.36
N CYS A 132 -2.43 -2.03 5.24
CA CYS A 132 -1.65 -2.58 6.33
C CYS A 132 -0.40 -1.71 6.55
N PRO A 133 -0.27 -1.02 7.70
CA PRO A 133 0.83 -0.08 7.94
C PRO A 133 2.20 -0.78 8.13
N PHE A 134 2.21 -2.11 8.21
CA PHE A 134 3.39 -2.92 8.51
C PHE A 134 4.00 -3.59 7.28
N ILE A 135 3.47 -3.32 6.07
CA ILE A 135 4.02 -3.80 4.81
C ILE A 135 4.56 -2.63 4.01
N VAL A 136 5.75 -2.82 3.45
CA VAL A 136 6.29 -1.92 2.43
C VAL A 136 5.50 -2.12 1.14
N CYS A 137 4.72 -1.11 0.76
CA CYS A 137 3.90 -1.14 -0.43
C CYS A 137 4.67 -0.58 -1.63
N MET A 138 4.26 -1.00 -2.82
CA MET A 138 4.77 -0.53 -4.10
C MET A 138 3.81 0.52 -4.67
N THR A 139 4.31 1.74 -4.85
CA THR A 139 3.54 2.82 -5.49
C THR A 139 3.65 2.75 -7.02
N TYR A 140 4.85 2.46 -7.54
CA TYR A 140 5.08 2.39 -8.99
C TYR A 140 6.03 1.26 -9.36
N ALA A 141 5.86 0.74 -10.57
CA ALA A 141 6.82 -0.16 -11.22
C ALA A 141 7.07 0.31 -12.65
N PHE A 142 8.34 0.44 -13.03
CA PHE A 142 8.74 0.76 -14.41
C PHE A 142 10.06 0.05 -14.73
N HIS A 143 10.49 0.13 -15.98
CA HIS A 143 11.77 -0.44 -16.37
C HIS A 143 12.49 0.49 -17.35
N THR A 144 13.82 0.47 -17.29
CA THR A 144 14.70 1.04 -18.32
C THR A 144 15.21 -0.08 -19.23
N PRO A 145 16.03 0.21 -20.25
CA PRO A 145 16.65 -0.85 -21.07
C PRO A 145 17.44 -1.87 -20.24
N ASP A 146 18.09 -1.42 -19.15
CA ASP A 146 19.03 -2.18 -18.34
C ASP A 146 18.50 -2.58 -16.95
N LYS A 147 17.46 -1.92 -16.42
CA LYS A 147 16.98 -2.13 -15.04
C LYS A 147 15.47 -2.36 -14.95
N LEU A 148 15.05 -3.10 -13.93
CA LEU A 148 13.68 -3.09 -13.41
C LEU A 148 13.66 -2.21 -12.15
N CYS A 149 12.71 -1.29 -12.05
CA CYS A 149 12.64 -0.31 -10.97
C CYS A 149 11.30 -0.42 -10.23
N PHE A 150 11.37 -0.63 -8.92
CA PHE A 150 10.21 -0.58 -8.02
C PHE A 150 10.32 0.63 -7.10
N ILE A 151 9.26 1.43 -7.05
CA ILE A 151 9.14 2.58 -6.14
C ILE A 151 8.31 2.13 -4.94
N LEU A 152 8.97 2.09 -3.78
CA LEU A 152 8.50 1.51 -2.55
C LEU A 152 8.47 2.56 -1.43
N ASP A 153 7.75 2.27 -0.35
CA ASP A 153 7.83 3.08 0.87
C ASP A 153 9.26 3.16 1.41
N LEU A 154 9.65 4.36 1.84
CA LEU A 154 10.99 4.63 2.36
C LEU A 154 11.08 4.27 3.84
N MET A 155 11.84 3.21 4.15
CA MET A 155 12.14 2.80 5.53
C MET A 155 13.54 3.25 5.93
N ASN A 156 13.64 4.25 6.79
CA ASN A 156 14.93 4.83 7.21
C ASN A 156 15.60 4.09 8.40
N GLY A 157 14.94 3.08 8.96
CA GLY A 157 15.37 2.42 10.20
C GLY A 157 16.40 1.31 10.03
N GLY A 158 16.76 0.91 8.81
CA GLY A 158 17.54 -0.31 8.57
C GLY A 158 16.70 -1.57 8.70
N ASP A 159 17.34 -2.74 8.61
CA ASP A 159 16.67 -4.05 8.76
C ASP A 159 16.92 -4.68 10.13
N LEU A 160 16.09 -5.66 10.49
CA LEU A 160 16.17 -6.33 11.79
C LEU A 160 17.48 -7.10 11.98
N HIS A 161 18.11 -7.57 10.89
CA HIS A 161 19.40 -8.26 10.96
C HIS A 161 20.51 -7.31 11.41
N TYR A 162 20.52 -6.08 10.88
CA TYR A 162 21.42 -5.03 11.34
C TYR A 162 21.23 -4.76 12.84
N HIS A 163 19.99 -4.58 13.29
CA HIS A 163 19.72 -4.32 14.71
C HIS A 163 20.12 -5.49 15.61
N LEU A 164 19.85 -6.74 15.22
CA LEU A 164 20.33 -7.92 15.94
C LEU A 164 21.86 -8.00 15.99
N SER A 165 22.55 -7.62 14.91
CA SER A 165 24.01 -7.64 14.86
C SER A 165 24.65 -6.59 15.77
N GLN A 166 23.99 -5.44 15.97
CA GLN A 166 24.50 -4.33 16.77
C GLN A 166 24.08 -4.42 18.24
N HIS A 167 22.81 -4.73 18.50
CA HIS A 167 22.22 -4.77 19.85
C HIS A 167 22.32 -6.16 20.51
N GLY A 168 22.61 -7.22 19.75
CA GLY A 168 22.61 -8.59 20.24
C GLY A 168 21.20 -9.20 20.24
N VAL A 169 20.88 -9.97 21.28
CA VAL A 169 19.57 -10.60 21.43
C VAL A 169 18.55 -9.62 22.00
N PHE A 170 17.37 -9.56 21.39
CA PHE A 170 16.24 -8.80 21.94
C PHE A 170 15.68 -9.48 23.19
N ASN A 171 15.21 -8.66 24.13
CA ASN A 171 14.43 -9.17 25.25
C ASN A 171 13.00 -9.55 24.79
N GLU A 172 12.27 -10.25 25.66
CA GLU A 172 10.93 -10.75 25.31
C GLU A 172 9.95 -9.62 24.96
N SER A 173 10.04 -8.46 25.61
CA SER A 173 9.15 -7.33 25.33
C SER A 173 9.40 -6.72 23.95
N GLU A 174 10.67 -6.56 23.57
CA GLU A 174 11.08 -6.08 22.24
C GLU A 174 10.66 -7.09 21.16
N MET A 175 10.90 -8.37 21.39
CA MET A 175 10.52 -9.41 20.43
C MET A 175 8.99 -9.52 20.27
N LYS A 176 8.22 -9.35 21.36
CA LYS A 176 6.75 -9.30 21.29
C LYS A 176 6.24 -8.18 20.41
N PHE A 177 6.89 -7.01 20.44
CA PHE A 177 6.53 -5.88 19.60
C PHE A 177 6.68 -6.23 18.11
N TYR A 178 7.87 -6.66 17.68
CA TYR A 178 8.12 -7.04 16.29
C TYR A 178 7.26 -8.24 15.84
N ALA A 179 7.08 -9.23 16.73
CA ALA A 179 6.23 -10.38 16.43
C ALA A 179 4.76 -9.97 16.21
N ALA A 180 4.24 -9.02 16.99
CA ALA A 180 2.87 -8.53 16.83
C ALA A 180 2.68 -7.87 15.46
N GLU A 181 3.61 -7.02 15.01
CA GLU A 181 3.56 -6.39 13.68
C GLU A 181 3.57 -7.45 12.56
N VAL A 182 4.45 -8.44 12.65
CA VAL A 182 4.54 -9.54 11.67
C VAL A 182 3.26 -10.40 11.66
N ILE A 183 2.70 -10.70 12.84
CA ILE A 183 1.46 -11.48 12.94
C ILE A 183 0.29 -10.73 12.30
N LEU A 184 0.19 -9.40 12.49
CA LEU A 184 -0.84 -8.59 11.87
C LEU A 184 -0.74 -8.64 10.34
N VAL A 185 0.47 -8.51 9.78
CA VAL A 185 0.73 -8.69 8.34
C VAL A 185 0.24 -10.06 7.86
N LEU A 186 0.63 -11.13 8.55
CA LEU A 186 0.28 -12.49 8.16
C LEU A 186 -1.23 -12.77 8.22
N ASN A 187 -1.92 -12.20 9.20
CA ASN A 187 -3.36 -12.32 9.35
C ASN A 187 -4.13 -11.53 8.28
N SER A 188 -3.69 -10.31 7.96
CA SER A 188 -4.37 -9.43 7.00
C SER A 188 -4.32 -9.96 5.56
N TYR A 189 -3.22 -10.59 5.14
CA TYR A 189 -3.07 -11.07 3.76
C TYR A 189 -3.27 -12.58 3.59
N GLY A 190 -3.40 -13.30 4.71
CA GLY A 190 -3.67 -14.73 4.77
C GLY A 190 -2.60 -15.62 4.13
N ALA A 191 -2.67 -16.92 4.41
CA ALA A 191 -1.80 -17.94 3.83
C ALA A 191 -1.84 -18.01 2.28
N SER A 192 -2.79 -17.33 1.64
CA SER A 192 -2.98 -17.27 0.19
C SER A 192 -1.85 -16.53 -0.53
N VAL A 193 -1.33 -15.47 0.06
CA VAL A 193 -0.18 -14.69 -0.45
C VAL A 193 1.13 -15.48 -0.27
N LEU A 194 1.24 -16.28 0.80
CA LEU A 194 2.40 -17.14 1.06
C LEU A 194 2.43 -18.45 0.26
N ARG A 195 1.30 -18.93 -0.28
CA ARG A 195 1.22 -20.21 -1.00
C ARG A 195 1.92 -20.26 -2.37
N LYS A 196 2.55 -19.17 -2.83
CA LYS A 196 3.22 -19.14 -4.14
C LYS A 196 4.67 -18.64 -4.15
N CYS A 197 5.28 -18.45 -2.99
CA CYS A 197 6.73 -18.30 -2.85
C CYS A 197 7.35 -19.63 -2.41
N ARG A 198 7.34 -20.64 -3.28
CA ARG A 198 8.17 -21.83 -3.17
C ARG A 198 8.74 -22.17 -4.55
#